data_AF-A0A829X8R8-F1
#
_entry.id   AF-A0A829X8R8-F1
#
_cell.length_a   1.000
_cell.length_b   1.000
_cell.length_c   1.000
_cell.angle_alpha   90.00
_cell.angle_beta   90.00
_cell.angle_gamma   90.00
#
_symmetry.space_group_name_H-M   'P 1'
#
loop_
_entity.id
_entity.type
_entity.pdbx_description
1 polymer ?
#
loop_
_entity_poly.entity_id
_entity_poly.type
_entity_poly.pdbx_seq_one_letter_code
_entity_poly.pdbx_strand_id
1 'polypeptide(L)' 'MGSDARYIVYRTVADGAEGVGYVVNALVWDGTGTPPLIPAGTALVQDAAQAYQIGSTYTAPTS' A
#
# COMPACT_ATOMS: atom_id res chain seq x y z
N MET A 1 17.54 4.76 15.36
CA MET A 1 16.08 4.63 15.51
C MET A 1 15.53 4.59 14.11
N GLY A 2 15.09 3.42 13.62
CA GLY A 2 14.43 3.34 12.32
C GLY A 2 13.12 4.13 12.45
N SER A 3 12.97 5.19 11.68
CA SER A 3 11.76 6.01 11.74
C SER A 3 10.61 5.23 11.13
N ASP A 4 9.68 4.79 11.98
CA ASP A 4 8.47 4.09 11.56
C ASP A 4 7.73 4.92 10.52
N ALA A 5 7.48 4.36 9.33
CA ALA A 5 6.78 5.03 8.25
C ALA A 5 5.45 4.35 7.96
N ARG A 6 4.45 5.13 7.51
CA ARG A 6 3.18 4.59 7.05
C ARG A 6 3.36 4.03 5.65
N TYR A 7 2.86 2.83 5.43
CA TYR A 7 2.77 2.16 4.14
C TYR A 7 1.32 1.82 3.84
N ILE A 8 0.96 1.82 2.57
CA ILE A 8 -0.34 1.39 2.08
C ILE A 8 -0.17 0.14 1.23
N VAL A 9 -1.18 -0.73 1.31
CA VAL A 9 -1.32 -1.90 0.45
C VAL A 9 -2.42 -1.58 -0.54
N TYR A 10 -2.08 -1.55 -1.82
CA TYR A 10 -3.02 -1.27 -2.91
C TYR A 10 -3.09 -2.44 -3.88
N ARG A 11 -4.22 -2.59 -4.57
CA ARG A 11 -4.40 -3.64 -5.57
C ARG A 11 -3.61 -3.33 -6.84
N THR A 12 -2.81 -4.29 -7.29
CA THR A 12 -2.17 -4.26 -8.62
C THR A 12 -2.98 -4.98 -9.68
N VAL A 13 -3.93 -5.81 -9.24
CA VAL A 13 -4.90 -6.51 -10.09
C VAL A 13 -6.30 -6.23 -9.55
N ALA A 14 -7.25 -5.92 -10.43
CA ALA A 14 -8.64 -5.71 -10.03
C ALA A 14 -9.25 -7.00 -9.47
N ASP A 15 -10.09 -6.88 -8.45
CA ASP A 15 -10.74 -7.99 -7.76
C ASP A 15 -12.16 -7.59 -7.36
N GLY A 16 -13.15 -8.19 -8.02
CA GLY A 16 -14.55 -7.85 -7.82
C GLY A 16 -14.84 -6.36 -8.08
N ALA A 17 -15.30 -5.65 -7.05
CA ALA A 17 -15.61 -4.22 -7.09
C ALA A 17 -14.39 -3.31 -6.89
N GLU A 18 -13.24 -3.87 -6.52
CA GLU A 18 -12.02 -3.12 -6.18
C GLU A 18 -11.07 -3.08 -7.39
N GLY A 19 -10.92 -1.89 -7.98
CA GLY A 19 -10.05 -1.68 -9.14
C GLY A 19 -8.57 -1.65 -8.81
N VAL A 20 -7.73 -1.63 -9.85
CA VAL A 20 -6.28 -1.38 -9.71
C VAL A 20 -6.06 -0.02 -9.02
N GLY A 21 -5.17 0.01 -8.04
CA GLY A 21 -4.89 1.17 -7.20
C GLY A 21 -5.75 1.24 -5.94
N TYR A 22 -6.79 0.42 -5.80
CA TYR A 22 -7.63 0.45 -4.60
C TYR A 22 -6.83 0.08 -3.35
N VAL A 23 -6.85 0.95 -2.33
CA VAL A 23 -6.13 0.77 -1.08
C VAL A 23 -6.94 -0.13 -0.15
N VAL A 24 -6.44 -1.34 0.07
CA VAL A 24 -7.11 -2.37 0.90
C VAL A 24 -6.62 -2.37 2.34
N ASN A 25 -5.41 -1.86 2.59
CA ASN A 25 -4.83 -1.82 3.93
C ASN A 25 -3.83 -0.66 4.08
N ALA A 26 -3.61 -0.23 5.32
CA ALA A 26 -2.55 0.70 5.69
C ALA A 26 -1.88 0.22 6.98
N LEU A 27 -0.56 0.19 7.00
CA LEU A 27 0.24 -0.36 8.10
C LEU A 27 1.44 0.54 8.38
N VAL A 28 1.96 0.47 9.60
CA VAL A 28 3.20 1.14 9.97
C VAL A 28 4.32 0.11 9.89
N TRP A 29 5.38 0.43 9.15
CA TRP A 29 6.56 -0.40 9.00
C TRP A 29 7.80 0.49 8.97
N ASP A 30 8.92 0.00 9.48
CA ASP A 30 10.18 0.75 9.54
C ASP A 30 10.89 0.82 8.18
N GLY A 31 10.35 0.17 7.15
CA GLY A 31 10.95 0.11 5.81
C GLY A 31 12.20 -0.77 5.73
N THR A 32 12.56 -1.44 6.83
CA THR A 32 13.77 -2.24 6.96
C THR A 32 13.44 -3.68 7.35
N GLY A 33 14.31 -4.61 6.99
CA GLY A 33 14.08 -6.03 7.26
C GLY A 33 13.02 -6.66 6.34
N THR A 34 12.28 -7.64 6.87
CA THR A 34 11.31 -8.40 6.08
C THR A 34 10.01 -7.61 5.95
N PRO A 35 9.56 -7.30 4.71
CA PRO A 35 8.29 -6.64 4.52
C PRO A 35 7.13 -7.51 5.04
N PRO A 36 6.05 -6.89 5.54
CA PRO A 36 4.88 -7.63 5.98
C PRO A 36 4.30 -8.45 4.83
N LEU A 37 3.76 -9.62 5.16
CA LEU A 37 3.08 -10.47 4.19
C LEU A 37 1.84 -9.73 3.68
N ILE A 38 1.83 -9.42 2.38
CA ILE A 38 0.69 -8.80 1.70
C ILE A 38 -0.03 -9.83 0.81
N PRO A 39 -1.35 -9.70 0.60
CA PRO A 39 -2.11 -10.60 -0.28
C PRO A 39 -1.59 -10.59 -1.73
N ALA A 40 -1.76 -11.70 -2.44
CA ALA A 40 -1.46 -11.76 -3.87
C ALA A 40 -2.31 -10.75 -4.66
N GLY A 41 -1.75 -10.18 -5.72
CA GLY A 41 -2.43 -9.12 -6.50
C GLY A 41 -2.46 -7.76 -5.79
N THR A 42 -1.64 -7.58 -4.75
CA THR A 42 -1.43 -6.28 -4.08
C THR A 42 0.05 -5.91 -4.06
N ALA A 43 0.32 -4.63 -3.85
CA ALA A 43 1.66 -4.10 -3.64
C ALA A 43 1.69 -3.16 -2.44
N LEU A 44 2.86 -3.06 -1.81
CA LEU A 44 3.13 -2.16 -0.71
C LEU A 44 3.85 -0.92 -1.25
N VAL A 45 3.43 0.27 -0.83
CA VAL A 45 4.15 1.53 -1.10
C VAL A 45 4.15 2.42 0.13
N GLN A 46 5.22 3.18 0.29
CA GLN A 46 5.35 4.13 1.40
C GLN A 46 4.41 5.33 1.15
N ASP A 47 3.61 5.66 2.16
CA ASP A 47 2.73 6.83 2.19
C ASP A 47 3.22 7.80 3.27
N ALA A 48 4.35 8.44 3.02
CA ALA A 48 4.98 9.36 3.96
C ALA A 48 4.09 10.58 4.29
N ALA A 49 3.22 10.97 3.37
CA ALA A 49 2.27 12.07 3.55
C ALA A 49 0.97 11.66 4.26
N GLN A 50 0.77 10.35 4.49
CA GLN A 50 -0.49 9.78 4.98
C GLN A 50 -1.71 10.22 4.14
N ALA A 51 -1.51 10.39 2.84
CA ALA A 51 -2.50 10.93 1.92
C ALA A 51 -3.56 9.89 1.51
N TYR A 52 -3.28 8.60 1.70
CA TYR A 52 -4.12 7.51 1.20
C TYR A 52 -4.71 6.68 2.35
N GLN A 53 -6.04 6.75 2.48
CA GLN A 53 -6.80 5.93 3.42
C GLN A 53 -7.29 4.64 2.76
N ILE A 54 -7.61 3.64 3.57
CA ILE A 54 -8.28 2.41 3.09
C ILE A 54 -9.60 2.82 2.41
N GLY A 55 -9.88 2.24 1.25
CA GLY A 55 -11.01 2.61 0.40
C GLY A 55 -10.70 3.70 -0.62
N SER A 56 -9.56 4.38 -0.51
CA SER A 56 -9.09 5.35 -1.52
C SER A 56 -8.45 4.65 -2.71
N THR A 57 -8.09 5.42 -3.73
CA THR A 57 -7.36 4.93 -4.90
C THR A 57 -5.98 5.57 -4.97
N TYR A 58 -4.94 4.74 -4.95
CA TYR A 58 -3.57 5.11 -5.22
C TYR A 58 -3.25 4.83 -6.70
N THR A 59 -2.90 5.88 -7.44
CA THR A 59 -2.41 5.72 -8.82
C THR A 59 -0.90 5.52 -8.78
N ALA A 60 -0.48 4.26 -8.94
CA ALA A 60 0.94 3.96 -9.08
C ALA A 60 1.50 4.68 -10.33
N PRO A 61 2.65 5.37 -10.23
CA PRO A 61 3.27 5.98 -11.40
C PRO A 61 3.64 4.88 -12.40
N THR A 62 3.20 5.04 -13.64
CA THR A 62 3.63 4.21 -14.76
C THR A 62 5.05 4.64 -15.13
N SER A 63 6.06 3.90 -14.67
CA SER A 63 7.43 4.02 -15.18
C SER A 63 7.54 3.50 -16.61
#